data_AF-A0A1Y1UF29-F1
#
_entry.id   AF-A0A1Y1UF29-F1
#
_cell.length_a   1.000
_cell.length_b   1.000
_cell.length_c   1.000
_cell.angle_alpha   90.00
_cell.angle_beta   90.00
_cell.angle_gamma   90.00
#
_symmetry.space_group_name_H-M   'P 1'
#
loop_
_entity.id
_entity.type
_entity.pdbx_description
1 polymer ?
#
loop_
_entity_poly.entity_id
_entity_poly.type
_entity_poly.pdbx_seq_one_letter_code
_entity_poly.pdbx_strand_id
1 'polypeptide(L)'
;PTLAHFVAYGLHRTRLPPVVTFAALLLLQRLKSRFPAARGSSGHRLFISAFMIASKVICDDTYSNQSWGIVAQKMFALKEINQMEREMCGYLDWNLNISGPEAIE
;
A
#
# COMPACT_ATOMS: atom_id res chain seq x y z
N PRO A 1 9.86 12.60 6.27
CA PRO A 1 10.59 11.50 6.96
C PRO A 1 11.42 10.72 5.93
N THR A 2 12.43 9.97 6.36
CA THR A 2 13.04 8.96 5.48
C THR A 2 12.01 7.87 5.18
N LEU A 3 12.15 7.18 4.05
CA LEU A 3 11.23 6.10 3.69
C LEU A 3 11.19 5.00 4.76
N ALA A 4 12.36 4.60 5.28
CA ALA A 4 12.45 3.60 6.34
C ALA A 4 11.68 4.01 7.60
N HIS A 5 11.83 5.27 8.04
CA HIS A 5 11.09 5.78 9.19
C HIS A 5 9.58 5.87 8.91
N PHE A 6 9.19 6.25 7.69
CA PHE A 6 7.79 6.31 7.28
C PHE A 6 7.12 4.93 7.31
N VAL A 7 7.79 3.92 6.76
CA VAL A 7 7.36 2.52 6.80
C VAL A 7 7.24 2.04 8.24
N ALA A 8 8.30 2.23 9.05
CA ALA A 8 8.31 1.81 10.45
C ALA A 8 7.17 2.44 11.26
N TYR A 9 6.91 3.74 11.06
CA TYR A 9 5.79 4.44 11.68
C TYR A 9 4.44 3.84 11.24
N GLY A 10 4.23 3.60 9.94
CA GLY A 10 2.99 3.04 9.42
C GLY A 10 2.67 1.66 10.01
N LEU A 11 3.68 0.79 10.09
CA LEU A 11 3.57 -0.54 10.72
C LEU A 11 3.25 -0.42 12.21
N HIS A 12 4.00 0.42 12.94
CA HIS A 12 3.81 0.60 14.37
C HIS A 12 2.43 1.17 14.73
N ARG A 13 1.94 2.13 13.95
CA ARG A 13 0.66 2.82 14.20
C ARG A 13 -0.56 1.98 13.91
N THR A 14 -0.50 1.16 12.86
CA THR A 14 -1.63 0.33 12.44
C THR A 14 -1.69 -0.98 13.21
N ARG A 15 -0.55 -1.51 13.68
CA ARG A 15 -0.44 -2.80 14.39
C ARG A 15 -1.11 -3.95 13.62
N LEU A 16 -1.12 -3.85 12.30
CA LEU A 16 -1.70 -4.87 11.44
C LEU A 16 -0.84 -6.14 11.46
N PRO A 17 -1.45 -7.32 11.23
CA PRO A 17 -0.69 -8.56 11.15
C PRO A 17 0.39 -8.49 10.05
N PRO A 18 1.56 -9.15 10.23
CA PRO A 18 2.65 -9.11 9.25
C PRO A 18 2.25 -9.51 7.83
N VAL A 19 1.26 -10.39 7.67
CA VAL A 19 0.72 -10.81 6.36
C VAL A 19 0.26 -9.61 5.52
N VAL A 20 -0.24 -8.54 6.14
CA VAL A 20 -0.65 -7.32 5.42
C VAL A 20 0.56 -6.59 4.84
N THR A 21 1.68 -6.58 5.56
CA THR A 21 2.94 -6.00 5.07
C THR A 21 3.48 -6.80 3.89
N PHE A 22 3.48 -8.14 3.99
CA PHE A 22 3.92 -8.99 2.88
C PHE A 22 3.02 -8.84 1.66
N ALA A 23 1.70 -8.79 1.85
CA ALA A 23 0.75 -8.51 0.78
C ALA A 23 1.01 -7.15 0.11
N ALA A 24 1.30 -6.10 0.88
CA ALA A 24 1.66 -4.80 0.31
C ALA A 24 2.93 -4.88 -0.57
N LEU A 25 3.94 -5.65 -0.14
CA LEU A 25 5.15 -5.88 -0.94
C LEU A 25 4.85 -6.66 -2.21
N LEU A 26 3.98 -7.67 -2.16
CA LEU A 26 3.53 -8.41 -3.35
C LEU A 26 2.81 -7.51 -4.35
N LEU A 27 1.92 -6.63 -3.89
CA LEU A 27 1.25 -5.65 -4.75
C LEU A 27 2.27 -4.71 -5.43
N LEU A 28 3.31 -4.29 -4.72
CA LEU A 28 4.40 -3.48 -5.29
C LEU A 28 5.26 -4.27 -6.29
N GLN A 29 5.52 -5.54 -6.02
CA GLN A 29 6.23 -6.42 -6.94
C GLN A 29 5.44 -6.60 -8.24
N ARG A 30 4.13 -6.88 -8.16
CA ARG A 30 3.23 -6.95 -9.32
C ARG A 30 3.25 -5.67 -10.14
N LEU A 31 3.18 -4.51 -9.47
CA LEU A 31 3.27 -3.20 -10.12
C LEU A 31 4.60 -3.06 -10.88
N LYS A 32 5.72 -3.40 -10.24
CA LYS A 32 7.06 -3.34 -10.85
C LYS A 32 7.20 -4.28 -12.04
N SER A 33 6.63 -5.49 -11.97
CA SER A 33 6.63 -6.44 -13.08
C SER A 33 5.83 -5.93 -14.28
N ARG A 34 4.71 -5.26 -14.04
CA ARG A 34 3.88 -4.68 -15.12
C ARG A 34 4.50 -3.42 -15.72
N PHE A 35 5.18 -2.60 -14.91
CA PHE A 35 5.80 -1.36 -15.36
C PHE A 35 7.29 -1.26 -14.96
N PRO A 36 8.19 -2.07 -15.56
CA PRO A 36 9.61 -2.12 -15.15
C PRO A 36 10.35 -0.79 -15.35
N ALA A 37 9.93 -0.01 -16.35
CA ALA A 37 10.51 1.28 -16.68
C ALA A 37 9.90 2.45 -15.90
N ALA A 38 8.88 2.23 -15.07
CA ALA A 38 8.25 3.30 -14.30
C ALA A 38 9.25 3.93 -13.33
N ARG A 39 9.50 5.22 -13.52
CA ARG A 39 10.33 6.06 -12.66
C ARG A 39 9.53 7.32 -12.35
N GLY A 40 9.42 7.72 -11.08
CA GLY A 40 8.84 9.01 -10.73
C GLY A 40 7.86 9.05 -9.56
N SER A 41 7.36 7.91 -9.07
CA SER A 41 6.59 7.90 -7.82
C SER A 41 7.52 7.83 -6.61
N SER A 42 7.23 8.59 -5.55
CA SER A 42 8.01 8.50 -4.32
C SER A 42 7.70 7.19 -3.61
N GLY A 43 8.72 6.55 -3.01
CA GLY A 43 8.52 5.29 -2.26
C GLY A 43 7.48 5.40 -1.15
N HIS A 44 7.24 6.60 -0.63
CA HIS A 44 6.20 6.88 0.36
C HIS A 44 4.80 6.68 -0.22
N ARG A 45 4.53 7.24 -1.42
CA ARG A 45 3.25 7.09 -2.13
C ARG A 45 3.01 5.63 -2.50
N LEU A 46 4.03 4.96 -3.05
CA LEU A 46 3.96 3.54 -3.39
C LEU A 46 3.63 2.69 -2.16
N PHE A 47 4.41 2.82 -1.09
CA PHE A 47 4.21 2.02 0.11
C PHE A 47 2.84 2.24 0.75
N ILE A 48 2.43 3.49 0.98
CA ILE A 48 1.15 3.75 1.67
C ILE A 48 -0.04 3.28 0.86
N SER A 49 0.01 3.38 -0.47
CA SER A 49 -1.08 2.94 -1.35
C SER A 49 -1.22 1.42 -1.32
N ALA A 50 -0.11 0.71 -1.48
CA ALA A 50 -0.09 -0.75 -1.44
C ALA A 50 -0.47 -1.28 -0.04
N PHE A 51 0.04 -0.66 1.03
CA PHE A 51 -0.24 -1.08 2.41
C PHE A 51 -1.70 -0.81 2.80
N MET A 52 -2.27 0.31 2.37
CA MET A 52 -3.69 0.61 2.52
C MET A 52 -4.58 -0.42 1.82
N ILE A 53 -4.29 -0.74 0.57
CA ILE A 53 -5.07 -1.70 -0.21
C ILE A 53 -4.95 -3.10 0.39
N ALA A 54 -3.72 -3.55 0.71
CA ALA A 54 -3.51 -4.85 1.34
C ALA A 54 -4.30 -5.00 2.65
N SER A 55 -4.33 -3.96 3.49
CA SER A 55 -5.12 -3.97 4.71
C SER A 55 -6.61 -4.09 4.44
N LYS A 56 -7.11 -3.43 3.39
CA LYS A 56 -8.53 -3.49 3.02
C LYS A 56 -8.96 -4.80 2.39
N VAL A 57 -8.02 -5.53 1.78
CA VAL A 57 -8.26 -6.83 1.15
C VAL A 57 -8.26 -7.95 2.19
N ILE A 58 -7.40 -7.85 3.22
CA ILE A 58 -7.15 -8.95 4.17
C ILE A 58 -7.97 -8.82 5.45
N CYS A 59 -8.17 -7.60 5.95
CA CYS A 59 -8.85 -7.38 7.23
C CYS A 59 -10.35 -7.09 7.00
N ASP A 60 -11.22 -7.63 7.85
CA ASP A 60 -12.66 -7.32 7.82
C ASP A 60 -12.94 -5.91 8.36
N ASP A 61 -12.27 -5.53 9.46
CA ASP A 61 -12.34 -4.19 10.04
C ASP A 61 -11.23 -3.31 9.47
N THR A 62 -11.59 -2.42 8.54
CA THR A 62 -10.63 -1.62 7.78
C THR A 62 -10.69 -0.14 8.12
N TYR A 63 -9.54 0.53 8.06
CA TYR A 63 -9.45 1.97 8.24
C TYR A 63 -10.01 2.73 7.03
N SER A 64 -10.74 3.82 7.30
CA SER A 64 -11.16 4.79 6.28
C SER A 64 -9.96 5.50 5.65
N ASN A 65 -10.13 6.05 4.44
CA ASN A 65 -9.07 6.83 3.77
C ASN A 65 -8.63 8.06 4.59
N GLN A 66 -9.54 8.64 5.36
CA GLN A 66 -9.20 9.71 6.30
C GLN A 66 -8.22 9.23 7.38
N SER A 67 -8.42 8.02 7.90
CA SER A 67 -7.52 7.39 8.88
C SER A 67 -6.16 7.07 8.24
N TRP A 68 -6.15 6.60 6.99
CA TRP A 68 -4.91 6.39 6.23
C TRP A 68 -4.11 7.68 6.01
N GLY A 69 -4.77 8.84 5.92
CA GLY A 69 -4.09 10.14 5.95
C GLY A 69 -3.28 10.37 7.23
N ILE A 70 -3.74 9.87 8.38
CA ILE A 70 -3.01 9.95 9.66
C ILE A 70 -1.85 8.95 9.69
N VAL A 71 -2.05 7.74 9.17
CA VAL A 71 -0.98 6.73 9.01
C VAL A 71 0.12 7.25 8.08
N ALA A 72 -0.25 7.99 7.05
CA ALA A 72 0.66 8.70 6.16
C ALA A 72 1.30 9.96 6.79
N GLN A 73 1.21 10.15 8.11
CA GLN A 73 1.74 11.30 8.84
C GLN A 73 1.21 12.65 8.32
N LYS A 74 -0.01 12.67 7.77
CA LYS A 74 -0.63 13.84 7.11
C LYS A 74 0.22 14.41 5.96
N MET A 75 1.10 13.60 5.37
CA MET A 75 1.94 13.99 4.23
C MET A 75 1.12 14.23 2.95
N PHE A 76 -0.06 13.60 2.86
CA PHE A 76 -0.94 13.66 1.70
C PHE A 76 -2.32 14.16 2.12
N ALA A 77 -2.93 14.99 1.27
CA ALA A 77 -4.32 15.37 1.45
C ALA A 77 -5.25 14.16 1.24
N LEU A 78 -6.44 14.17 1.85
CA LEU A 78 -7.42 13.08 1.66
C LEU A 78 -7.73 12.83 0.19
N LYS A 79 -7.85 13.90 -0.62
CA LYS A 79 -8.06 13.80 -2.06
C LYS A 79 -6.92 13.05 -2.76
N GLU A 80 -5.67 13.26 -2.33
CA GLU A 80 -4.52 12.51 -2.84
C GLU A 80 -4.55 11.05 -2.40
N ILE A 81 -4.90 10.75 -1.15
CA ILE A 81 -5.05 9.36 -0.66
C ILE A 81 -6.08 8.60 -1.51
N ASN A 82 -7.24 9.23 -1.75
CA ASN A 82 -8.28 8.66 -2.61
C ASN A 82 -7.80 8.47 -4.06
N GLN A 83 -7.01 9.41 -4.58
CA GLN A 83 -6.46 9.31 -5.94
C GLN A 83 -5.46 8.16 -6.03
N MET A 84 -4.54 8.09 -5.09
CA MET A 84 -3.52 7.05 -5.03
C MET A 84 -4.12 5.65 -4.89
N GLU A 85 -5.19 5.49 -4.12
CA GLU A 85 -5.94 4.23 -4.06
C GLU A 85 -6.48 3.81 -5.43
N ARG A 86 -7.22 4.71 -6.10
CA ARG A 86 -7.82 4.43 -7.40
C ARG A 86 -6.77 4.14 -8.47
N GLU A 87 -5.69 4.91 -8.48
CA GLU A 87 -4.56 4.71 -9.40
C GLU A 87 -3.90 3.36 -9.18
N MET A 88 -3.59 3.00 -7.93
CA MET A 88 -2.97 1.70 -7.63
C MET A 88 -3.88 0.52 -8.02
N CYS A 89 -5.18 0.59 -7.72
CA CYS A 89 -6.15 -0.41 -8.17
C CYS A 89 -6.20 -0.50 -9.72
N GLY A 90 -6.22 0.64 -10.41
CA GLY A 90 -6.21 0.69 -11.87
C GLY A 90 -4.91 0.14 -12.48
N TYR A 91 -3.75 0.48 -11.92
CA TYR A 91 -2.46 -0.03 -12.36
C TYR A 91 -2.30 -1.53 -12.14
N LEU A 92 -2.97 -2.10 -11.14
CA LEU A 92 -3.03 -3.54 -10.92
C LEU A 92 -4.18 -4.22 -11.68
N ASP A 93 -4.96 -3.47 -12.45
CA ASP A 93 -6.19 -3.97 -13.12
C ASP A 93 -7.07 -4.77 -12.17
N TRP A 94 -7.21 -4.25 -10.94
CA TRP A 94 -7.97 -4.87 -9.85
C TRP A 94 -7.52 -6.28 -9.43
N ASN A 95 -6.36 -6.76 -9.90
CA ASN A 95 -5.75 -8.00 -9.43
C ASN A 95 -5.09 -7.80 -8.05
N LEU A 96 -5.95 -7.69 -7.03
CA LEU A 96 -5.58 -7.43 -5.63
C LEU A 96 -5.54 -8.70 -4.76
N ASN A 97 -6.00 -9.83 -5.30
CA ASN A 97 -6.06 -11.09 -4.57
C ASN A 97 -4.65 -11.60 -4.28
N ILE A 98 -4.38 -11.96 -3.02
CA ILE A 98 -3.12 -12.55 -2.57
C ILE A 98 -3.33 -14.06 -2.47
N SER A 99 -2.92 -14.80 -3.49
CA SER A 99 -3.04 -16.26 -3.54
C SER A 99 -1.70 -16.93 -3.25
N GLY A 100 -1.76 -18.10 -2.61
CA GLY A 100 -0.61 -18.85 -2.09
C GLY A 100 0.61 -19.06 -3.02
N PRO A 101 0.48 -19.23 -4.35
CA PRO A 101 1.66 -19.44 -5.20
C PRO A 101 2.65 -18.27 -5.20
N GLU A 102 2.17 -17.04 -5.03
CA GLU A 102 3.00 -15.83 -5.02
C GLU A 102 3.55 -15.49 -3.62
N ALA A 103 3.00 -16.10 -2.56
CA ALA A 103 3.44 -15.86 -1.19
C ALA A 103 4.63 -16.75 -0.76
N ILE A 104 5.06 -17.69 -1.62
CA ILE A 104 6.08 -18.71 -1.34
C ILE A 104 7.38 -18.48 -2.15
N GLU A 105 7.43 -17.44 -2.99
CA GLU A 105 8.64 -17.09 -3.77
C GLU A 105 9.53 -16.06 -3.06
#